data_AF-A0A9E3BCN6-F1
#
_entry.id   AF-A0A9E3BCN6-F1
#
_cell.length_a   1.000
_cell.length_b   1.000
_cell.length_c   1.000
_cell.angle_alpha   90.00
_cell.angle_beta   90.00
_cell.angle_gamma   90.00
#
_symmetry.space_group_name_H-M   'P 1'
#
loop_
_entity.id
_entity.type
_entity.pdbx_description
1 polymer ?
#
loop_
_entity_poly.entity_id
_entity_poly.type
_entity_poly.pdbx_seq_one_letter_code
_entity_poly.pdbx_strand_id
1 'polypeptide(L)'
;SNDNNSSAANFDGEGYSYSAMQLAQAGYTPGASVTVNGATYTWPAVQPGVSDNIQASGQTITTPNAAAGASHLTFLGSASNGDTAGAVTITYTDGSTQSAPIGFSDWTLAAGSEPVAFNNQVATKLSYRNSGGAPDPTATYLFTTAPISLNTSKTVASITLNSAMNQGAIHIFAFTIA
;
A
#
# COMPACT_ATOMS: atom_id res chain seq x y z
N SER A 1 -14.53 -0.22 -3.10
CA SER A 1 -15.93 0.08 -2.73
C SER A 1 -16.70 -1.20 -2.41
N ASN A 2 -17.92 -1.11 -1.88
CA ASN A 2 -18.84 -2.26 -1.84
C ASN A 2 -19.36 -2.56 -3.26
N ASP A 3 -19.60 -3.83 -3.57
CA ASP A 3 -20.00 -4.23 -4.94
C ASP A 3 -21.41 -3.77 -5.30
N ASN A 4 -22.28 -3.57 -4.29
CA ASN A 4 -23.60 -2.97 -4.46
C ASN A 4 -23.60 -1.43 -4.49
N ASN A 5 -22.43 -0.81 -4.32
CA ASN A 5 -22.21 0.64 -4.39
C ASN A 5 -20.83 0.92 -5.00
N SER A 6 -20.63 0.39 -6.22
CA SER A 6 -19.31 0.30 -6.83
C SER A 6 -18.69 1.67 -7.17
N SER A 7 -19.51 2.72 -7.31
CA SER A 7 -19.10 4.11 -7.60
C SER A 7 -18.60 4.90 -6.38
N ALA A 8 -18.69 4.34 -5.17
CA ALA A 8 -18.28 5.03 -3.94
C ALA A 8 -16.76 5.16 -3.75
N ALA A 9 -15.93 4.58 -4.62
CA ALA A 9 -14.48 4.66 -4.52
C ALA A 9 -13.84 4.77 -5.90
N ASN A 10 -12.67 5.40 -5.94
CA ASN A 10 -11.91 5.67 -7.15
C ASN A 10 -10.42 5.51 -6.84
N PHE A 11 -9.91 4.28 -6.97
CA PHE A 11 -8.53 3.94 -6.66
C PHE A 11 -7.54 4.47 -7.69
N ASP A 12 -7.86 4.36 -8.98
CA ASP A 12 -6.96 4.69 -10.08
C ASP A 12 -7.17 6.08 -10.69
N GLY A 13 -8.21 6.80 -10.26
CA GLY A 13 -8.61 8.10 -10.82
C GLY A 13 -9.70 7.99 -11.88
N GLU A 14 -9.94 6.80 -12.45
CA GLU A 14 -10.83 6.55 -13.58
C GLU A 14 -12.16 5.89 -13.18
N GLY A 15 -12.44 5.83 -11.88
CA GLY A 15 -13.66 5.27 -11.31
C GLY A 15 -13.57 3.79 -10.98
N TYR A 16 -12.40 3.16 -11.11
CA TYR A 16 -12.22 1.77 -10.71
C TYR A 16 -11.70 1.66 -9.28
N SER A 17 -12.07 0.59 -8.58
CA SER A 17 -11.58 0.34 -7.23
C SER A 17 -11.57 -1.14 -6.85
N TYR A 18 -10.86 -1.48 -5.77
CA TYR A 18 -10.94 -2.80 -5.16
C TYR A 18 -12.36 -3.14 -4.69
N SER A 19 -12.76 -4.39 -4.84
CA SER A 19 -13.99 -4.94 -4.25
C SER A 19 -13.77 -5.21 -2.75
N ALA A 20 -14.54 -4.54 -1.90
CA ALA A 20 -14.50 -4.75 -0.47
C ALA A 20 -14.99 -6.15 -0.07
N MET A 21 -15.86 -6.77 -0.87
CA MET A 21 -16.35 -8.12 -0.61
C MET A 21 -15.26 -9.16 -0.85
N GLN A 22 -14.50 -9.04 -1.94
CA GLN A 22 -13.34 -9.90 -2.21
C GLN A 22 -12.21 -9.67 -1.20
N LEU A 23 -11.95 -8.41 -0.82
CA LEU A 23 -10.97 -8.09 0.22
C LEU A 23 -11.37 -8.75 1.56
N ALA A 24 -12.63 -8.65 1.97
CA ALA A 24 -13.13 -9.29 3.18
C ALA A 24 -12.99 -10.83 3.13
N GLN A 25 -13.30 -11.46 1.99
CA GLN A 25 -13.08 -12.91 1.79
C GLN A 25 -11.61 -13.30 1.90
N ALA A 26 -10.69 -12.42 1.51
CA ALA A 26 -9.25 -12.59 1.67
C ALA A 26 -8.72 -12.20 3.07
N GLY A 27 -9.60 -11.83 4.02
CA GLY A 27 -9.25 -11.46 5.40
C GLY A 27 -8.96 -9.98 5.62
N TYR A 28 -9.05 -9.14 4.59
CA TYR A 28 -8.82 -7.69 4.66
C TYR A 28 -10.13 -6.96 5.01
N THR A 29 -10.62 -7.17 6.25
CA THR A 29 -11.76 -6.42 6.80
C THR A 29 -11.28 -5.20 7.58
N PRO A 30 -12.13 -4.17 7.80
CA PRO A 30 -11.72 -2.96 8.52
C PRO A 30 -11.07 -3.26 9.88
N GLY A 31 -9.83 -2.81 10.08
CA GLY A 31 -9.06 -3.02 11.31
C GLY A 31 -8.48 -4.42 11.49
N ALA A 32 -8.61 -5.31 10.51
CA ALA A 32 -8.07 -6.66 10.58
C ALA A 32 -6.53 -6.64 10.67
N SER A 33 -5.99 -7.61 11.39
CA SER A 33 -4.57 -7.93 11.32
C SER A 33 -4.34 -8.89 10.15
N VAL A 34 -3.45 -8.52 9.23
CA VAL A 34 -3.09 -9.33 8.06
C VAL A 34 -1.59 -9.58 8.06
N THR A 35 -1.19 -10.83 7.85
CA THR A 35 0.23 -11.24 7.80
C THR A 35 0.60 -11.65 6.39
N VAL A 36 1.65 -11.02 5.85
CA VAL A 36 2.17 -11.31 4.51
C VAL A 36 3.68 -11.41 4.62
N ASN A 37 4.23 -12.54 4.19
CA ASN A 37 5.68 -12.79 4.19
C ASN A 37 6.38 -12.49 5.54
N GLY A 38 5.72 -12.85 6.66
CA GLY A 38 6.23 -12.63 8.01
C GLY A 38 6.02 -11.22 8.59
N ALA A 39 5.59 -10.25 7.78
CA ALA A 39 5.22 -8.91 8.23
C ALA A 39 3.73 -8.85 8.59
N THR A 40 3.40 -8.28 9.76
CA THR A 40 2.01 -8.09 10.21
C THR A 40 1.61 -6.62 10.05
N TYR A 41 0.50 -6.39 9.37
CA TYR A 41 -0.10 -5.08 9.14
C TYR A 41 -1.47 -5.00 9.82
N THR A 42 -1.87 -3.79 10.17
CA THR A 42 -3.27 -3.48 10.50
C THR A 42 -3.93 -2.87 9.28
N TRP A 43 -4.90 -3.56 8.70
CA TRP A 43 -5.69 -3.03 7.59
C TRP A 43 -6.48 -1.79 8.04
N PRO A 44 -6.64 -0.76 7.18
CA PRO A 44 -7.40 0.45 7.49
C PRO A 44 -8.72 0.18 8.20
N ALA A 45 -8.94 0.83 9.34
CA ALA A 45 -10.15 0.67 10.16
C ALA A 45 -11.28 1.60 9.69
N VAL A 46 -11.60 1.54 8.41
CA VAL A 46 -12.60 2.40 7.78
C VAL A 46 -13.60 1.60 6.94
N GLN A 47 -14.82 2.11 6.79
CA GLN A 47 -15.87 1.43 6.03
C GLN A 47 -15.62 1.51 4.51
N PRO A 48 -16.05 0.53 3.71
CA PRO A 48 -15.92 0.59 2.25
C PRO A 48 -16.56 1.85 1.66
N GLY A 49 -15.84 2.51 0.75
CA GLY A 49 -16.32 3.74 0.10
C GLY A 49 -15.91 5.04 0.81
N VAL A 50 -15.09 4.95 1.86
CA VAL A 50 -14.36 6.10 2.40
C VAL A 50 -12.87 5.95 2.09
N SER A 51 -12.11 7.05 2.20
CA SER A 51 -10.66 7.03 1.99
C SER A 51 -9.98 6.06 2.96
N ASP A 52 -9.31 5.05 2.42
CA ASP A 52 -8.68 3.95 3.15
C ASP A 52 -7.18 3.81 2.87
N ASN A 53 -6.64 4.58 1.93
CA ASN A 53 -5.23 4.58 1.59
C ASN A 53 -4.70 6.00 1.46
N ILE A 54 -3.38 6.11 1.53
CA ILE A 54 -2.66 7.36 1.31
C ILE A 54 -1.94 7.25 -0.03
N GLN A 55 -2.21 8.19 -0.93
CA GLN A 55 -1.39 8.40 -2.11
C GLN A 55 -0.10 9.14 -1.74
N ALA A 56 1.06 8.62 -2.12
CA ALA A 56 2.36 9.25 -1.88
C ALA A 56 2.46 10.62 -2.58
N SER A 57 2.47 11.71 -1.80
CA SER A 57 2.41 13.08 -2.33
C SER A 57 3.19 14.12 -1.51
N GLY A 58 4.09 13.69 -0.63
CA GLY A 58 4.91 14.56 0.23
C GLY A 58 4.50 14.59 1.70
N GLN A 59 3.43 13.89 2.08
CA GLN A 59 2.99 13.80 3.47
C GLN A 59 3.98 13.06 4.38
N THR A 60 3.98 13.46 5.65
CA THR A 60 4.76 12.83 6.72
C THR A 60 3.83 12.12 7.70
N ILE A 61 4.12 10.85 7.96
CA ILE A 61 3.42 10.00 8.91
C ILE A 61 4.27 9.90 10.18
N THR A 62 3.72 10.28 11.33
CA THR A 62 4.38 10.15 12.63
C THR A 62 4.25 8.72 13.15
N THR A 63 5.28 8.22 13.84
CA THR A 63 5.35 6.84 14.32
C THR A 63 5.64 6.78 15.82
N PRO A 64 4.77 7.34 16.68
CA PRO A 64 5.03 7.47 18.11
C PRO A 64 5.22 6.12 18.84
N ASN A 65 4.73 5.03 18.24
CA ASN A 65 4.80 3.68 18.79
C ASN A 65 5.85 2.79 18.09
N ALA A 66 6.73 3.35 17.27
CA ALA A 66 7.79 2.56 16.65
C ALA A 66 8.72 1.98 17.73
N ALA A 67 8.97 0.67 17.65
CA ALA A 67 9.86 0.00 18.61
C ALA A 67 11.31 0.45 18.42
N ALA A 68 12.02 0.67 19.53
CA ALA A 68 13.47 0.79 19.49
C ALA A 68 14.09 -0.54 19.03
N GLY A 69 15.16 -0.49 18.23
CA GLY A 69 15.77 -1.71 17.71
C GLY A 69 15.08 -2.30 16.48
N ALA A 70 13.98 -1.69 16.01
CA ALA A 70 13.33 -2.12 14.78
C ALA A 70 14.34 -2.11 13.63
N SER A 71 14.34 -3.20 12.89
CA SER A 71 15.36 -3.49 11.89
C SER A 71 14.83 -3.27 10.48
N HIS A 72 13.52 -3.33 10.27
CA HIS A 72 12.90 -3.36 8.95
C HIS A 72 11.62 -2.52 8.92
N LEU A 73 11.39 -1.84 7.80
CA LEU A 73 10.14 -1.17 7.44
C LEU A 73 9.60 -1.83 6.17
N THR A 74 8.31 -2.18 6.16
CA THR A 74 7.61 -2.62 4.95
C THR A 74 6.27 -1.93 4.79
N PHE A 75 5.82 -1.83 3.54
CA PHE A 75 4.55 -1.23 3.18
C PHE A 75 3.65 -2.25 2.48
N LEU A 76 2.35 -2.16 2.73
CA LEU A 76 1.27 -2.86 2.04
C LEU A 76 0.54 -1.86 1.14
N GLY A 77 0.51 -2.13 -0.16
CA GLY A 77 0.07 -1.16 -1.15
C GLY A 77 0.05 -1.70 -2.58
N SER A 78 -0.15 -0.79 -3.52
CA SER A 78 -0.03 -1.03 -4.96
C SER A 78 0.15 0.30 -5.70
N ALA A 79 0.59 0.25 -6.95
CA ALA A 79 0.59 1.41 -7.81
C ALA A 79 -0.69 1.47 -8.65
N SER A 80 -1.08 2.67 -9.09
CA SER A 80 -2.05 2.88 -10.15
C SER A 80 -1.37 3.62 -11.32
N ASN A 81 -1.91 3.42 -12.53
CA ASN A 81 -1.38 4.01 -13.76
C ASN A 81 0.07 3.55 -14.07
N GLY A 82 0.33 2.27 -13.83
CA GLY A 82 1.59 1.60 -14.15
C GLY A 82 2.54 1.43 -12.97
N ASP A 83 3.56 0.60 -13.17
CA ASP A 83 4.63 0.34 -12.21
C ASP A 83 5.29 1.66 -11.77
N THR A 84 5.18 1.96 -10.48
CA THR A 84 5.58 3.27 -9.95
C THR A 84 6.61 3.12 -8.84
N ALA A 85 7.68 3.93 -8.94
CA ALA A 85 8.76 4.00 -7.98
C ALA A 85 9.04 5.45 -7.56
N GLY A 86 9.48 5.58 -6.32
CA GLY A 86 9.92 6.82 -5.70
C GLY A 86 10.81 6.52 -4.49
N ALA A 87 10.76 7.39 -3.50
CA ALA A 87 11.52 7.23 -2.27
C ALA A 87 10.71 7.59 -1.03
N VAL A 88 11.11 7.05 0.11
CA VAL A 88 10.66 7.48 1.43
C VAL A 88 11.84 8.04 2.21
N THR A 89 11.56 9.04 3.05
CA THR A 89 12.52 9.57 4.01
C THR A 89 12.12 9.11 5.40
N ILE A 90 12.96 8.30 6.04
CA ILE A 90 12.81 7.88 7.42
C ILE A 90 13.55 8.88 8.29
N THR A 91 12.84 9.53 9.22
CA THR A 91 13.44 10.41 10.23
C THR A 91 13.48 9.67 11.55
N TYR A 92 14.65 9.65 12.19
CA TYR A 92 14.84 9.04 13.50
C TYR A 92 14.64 10.04 14.63
N THR A 93 14.41 9.56 15.85
CA THR A 93 14.18 10.39 17.04
C THR A 93 15.35 11.30 17.42
N ASP A 94 16.56 11.00 16.93
CA ASP A 94 17.75 11.85 17.09
C ASP A 94 17.86 12.97 16.03
N GLY A 95 16.88 13.07 15.13
CA GLY A 95 16.83 14.05 14.03
C GLY A 95 17.62 13.65 12.78
N SER A 96 18.37 12.54 12.80
CA SER A 96 19.00 12.02 11.60
C SER A 96 17.98 11.41 10.64
N THR A 97 18.35 11.29 9.37
CA THR A 97 17.48 10.75 8.33
C THR A 97 18.13 9.64 7.53
N GLN A 98 17.31 8.80 6.93
CA GLN A 98 17.66 7.78 5.96
C GLN A 98 16.70 7.87 4.79
N SER A 99 17.21 7.91 3.56
CA SER A 99 16.39 7.77 2.35
C SER A 99 16.42 6.32 1.88
N ALA A 100 15.27 5.81 1.43
CA ALA A 100 15.16 4.46 0.88
C ALA A 100 14.21 4.45 -0.33
N PRO A 101 14.46 3.61 -1.35
CA PRO A 101 13.53 3.46 -2.46
C PRO A 101 12.22 2.81 -1.99
N ILE A 102 11.12 3.19 -2.63
CA ILE A 102 9.84 2.50 -2.55
C ILE A 102 9.32 2.29 -3.97
N GLY A 103 8.80 1.10 -4.26
CA GLY A 103 8.24 0.79 -5.56
C GLY A 103 7.12 -0.22 -5.45
N PHE A 104 6.06 0.01 -6.21
CA PHE A 104 4.93 -0.89 -6.32
C PHE A 104 4.63 -1.25 -7.76
N SER A 105 4.31 -2.52 -7.99
CA SER A 105 3.71 -2.93 -9.26
C SER A 105 2.33 -2.31 -9.44
N ASP A 106 1.93 -2.12 -10.69
CA ASP A 106 0.58 -1.73 -11.06
C ASP A 106 -0.44 -2.72 -10.46
N TRP A 107 -1.50 -2.18 -9.87
CA TRP A 107 -2.54 -2.95 -9.19
C TRP A 107 -3.28 -3.93 -10.10
N THR A 108 -3.21 -3.80 -11.43
CA THR A 108 -3.75 -4.76 -12.39
C THR A 108 -2.66 -5.54 -13.13
N LEU A 109 -1.39 -5.21 -12.92
CA LEU A 109 -0.25 -5.70 -13.71
C LEU A 109 -0.48 -5.51 -15.22
N ALA A 110 -0.98 -4.33 -15.60
CA ALA A 110 -1.44 -4.02 -16.97
C ALA A 110 -2.43 -5.08 -17.50
N ALA A 111 -3.51 -5.31 -16.74
CA ALA A 111 -4.47 -6.39 -16.99
C ALA A 111 -3.84 -7.80 -17.08
N GLY A 112 -2.77 -8.02 -16.32
CA GLY A 112 -2.04 -9.28 -16.25
C GLY A 112 -1.01 -9.52 -17.35
N SER A 113 -0.70 -8.52 -18.19
CA SER A 113 0.33 -8.65 -19.22
C SER A 113 1.75 -8.44 -18.70
N GLU A 114 1.92 -7.79 -17.55
CA GLU A 114 3.23 -7.51 -16.96
C GLU A 114 3.52 -8.41 -15.74
N PRO A 115 4.79 -8.76 -15.48
CA PRO A 115 5.17 -9.48 -14.28
C PRO A 115 5.17 -8.56 -13.06
N VAL A 116 5.24 -9.15 -11.86
CA VAL A 116 5.47 -8.39 -10.63
C VAL A 116 6.86 -7.75 -10.66
N ALA A 117 6.91 -6.44 -10.41
CA ALA A 117 8.12 -5.62 -10.38
C ALA A 117 8.61 -5.31 -8.95
N PHE A 118 9.77 -4.66 -8.85
CA PHE A 118 10.36 -4.15 -7.59
C PHE A 118 10.49 -5.18 -6.45
N ASN A 119 10.62 -6.47 -6.79
CA ASN A 119 10.63 -7.58 -5.83
C ASN A 119 9.42 -7.59 -4.87
N ASN A 120 8.30 -6.98 -5.30
CA ASN A 120 7.05 -7.00 -4.57
C ASN A 120 6.60 -8.45 -4.34
N GLN A 121 5.96 -8.70 -3.21
CA GLN A 121 5.31 -9.98 -2.92
C GLN A 121 3.80 -9.79 -3.02
N VAL A 122 3.09 -10.74 -3.64
CA VAL A 122 1.63 -10.68 -3.74
C VAL A 122 1.03 -10.92 -2.36
N ALA A 123 0.35 -9.90 -1.83
CA ALA A 123 -0.35 -9.96 -0.55
C ALA A 123 -1.75 -10.59 -0.72
N THR A 124 -2.46 -10.21 -1.77
CA THR A 124 -3.69 -10.87 -2.20
C THR A 124 -3.98 -10.56 -3.66
N LYS A 125 -4.73 -11.45 -4.31
CA LYS A 125 -5.24 -11.30 -5.67
C LYS A 125 -6.76 -11.36 -5.63
N LEU A 126 -7.40 -10.40 -6.30
CA LEU A 126 -8.83 -10.36 -6.52
C LEU A 126 -9.13 -10.66 -7.99
N SER A 127 -10.29 -11.24 -8.26
CA SER A 127 -10.68 -11.73 -9.58
C SER A 127 -11.31 -10.67 -10.49
N TYR A 128 -11.72 -9.53 -9.93
CA TYR A 128 -12.32 -8.40 -10.64
C TYR A 128 -12.07 -7.08 -9.90
N ARG A 129 -12.32 -5.97 -10.60
CA ARG A 129 -12.38 -4.62 -10.03
C ARG A 129 -13.79 -4.04 -10.12
N ASN A 130 -14.14 -3.21 -9.16
CA ASN A 130 -15.36 -2.41 -9.21
C ASN A 130 -15.16 -1.27 -10.21
N SER A 131 -16.22 -0.90 -10.94
CA SER A 131 -16.16 -0.02 -12.13
C SER A 131 -17.23 1.10 -12.13
N GLY A 132 -17.93 1.30 -11.02
CA GLY A 132 -19.14 2.15 -10.97
C GLY A 132 -20.40 1.54 -11.59
N GLY A 133 -20.30 0.33 -12.15
CA GLY A 133 -21.42 -0.46 -12.67
C GLY A 133 -21.21 -1.95 -12.44
N ALA A 134 -21.45 -2.75 -13.49
CA ALA A 134 -21.16 -4.18 -13.49
C ALA A 134 -19.65 -4.44 -13.29
N PRO A 135 -19.23 -5.44 -12.49
CA PRO A 135 -17.81 -5.73 -12.25
C PRO A 135 -17.01 -5.88 -13.55
N ASP A 136 -15.83 -5.29 -13.59
CA ASP A 136 -14.86 -5.47 -14.68
C ASP A 136 -13.97 -6.69 -14.32
N PRO A 137 -13.86 -7.71 -15.21
CA PRO A 137 -13.18 -8.97 -14.90
C PRO A 137 -11.64 -8.86 -14.82
N THR A 138 -11.08 -7.65 -14.88
CA THR A 138 -9.65 -7.41 -14.67
C THR A 138 -9.27 -7.73 -13.23
N ALA A 139 -8.34 -8.68 -13.05
CA ALA A 139 -7.81 -9.03 -11.75
C ALA A 139 -7.05 -7.86 -11.11
N THR A 140 -7.10 -7.76 -9.79
CA THR A 140 -6.38 -6.74 -9.03
C THR A 140 -5.53 -7.35 -7.92
N TYR A 141 -4.48 -6.64 -7.52
CA TYR A 141 -3.43 -7.16 -6.65
C TYR A 141 -3.06 -6.14 -5.58
N LEU A 142 -3.01 -6.59 -4.33
CA LEU A 142 -2.25 -5.90 -3.29
C LEU A 142 -0.88 -6.55 -3.18
N PHE A 143 0.11 -5.73 -2.87
CA PHE A 143 1.50 -6.15 -2.73
C PHE A 143 2.08 -5.70 -1.39
N THR A 144 3.11 -6.41 -0.93
CA THR A 144 4.05 -5.86 0.04
C THR A 144 5.38 -5.54 -0.62
N THR A 145 6.01 -4.45 -0.19
CA THR A 145 7.38 -4.12 -0.62
C THR A 145 8.38 -5.15 -0.10
N ALA A 146 9.55 -5.23 -0.74
CA ALA A 146 10.71 -5.77 -0.06
C ALA A 146 11.01 -4.96 1.22
N PRO A 147 11.57 -5.57 2.28
CA PRO A 147 11.92 -4.84 3.48
C PRO A 147 12.98 -3.77 3.26
N ILE A 148 12.73 -2.58 3.80
CA ILE A 148 13.72 -1.51 3.92
C ILE A 148 14.46 -1.73 5.24
N SER A 149 15.77 -1.97 5.18
CA SER A 149 16.60 -2.06 6.38
C SER A 149 16.65 -0.74 7.11
N LEU A 150 16.42 -0.76 8.42
CA LEU A 150 16.50 0.37 9.34
C LEU A 150 17.78 0.30 10.18
N ASN A 151 18.19 1.45 10.72
CA ASN A 151 19.26 1.49 11.70
C ASN A 151 18.74 1.03 13.07
N THR A 152 19.12 -0.19 13.47
CA THR A 152 18.69 -0.82 14.73
C THR A 152 19.21 -0.12 15.98
N SER A 153 20.19 0.78 15.87
CA SER A 153 20.63 1.62 17.00
C SER A 153 19.74 2.85 17.20
N LYS A 154 18.70 3.04 16.37
CA LYS A 154 17.82 4.21 16.36
C LYS A 154 16.35 3.81 16.43
N THR A 155 15.50 4.80 16.72
CA THR A 155 14.04 4.65 16.72
C THR A 155 13.44 5.55 15.65
N VAL A 156 12.53 5.03 14.83
CA VAL A 156 11.86 5.80 13.77
C VAL A 156 10.87 6.79 14.41
N ALA A 157 11.00 8.06 14.09
CA ALA A 157 10.10 9.12 14.54
C ALA A 157 8.99 9.43 13.51
N SER A 158 9.35 9.42 12.22
CA SER A 158 8.40 9.65 11.14
C SER A 158 8.88 9.07 9.81
N ILE A 159 7.93 8.87 8.90
CA ILE A 159 8.16 8.48 7.51
C ILE A 159 7.54 9.53 6.60
N THR A 160 8.35 10.18 5.77
CA THR A 160 7.87 11.06 4.69
C THR A 160 7.77 10.25 3.41
N LEU A 161 6.58 10.26 2.81
CA LEU A 161 6.31 9.67 1.50
C LEU A 161 6.60 10.72 0.44
N ASN A 162 7.79 10.68 -0.19
CA ASN A 162 8.22 11.75 -1.08
C ASN A 162 7.29 11.86 -2.31
N SER A 163 7.12 13.07 -2.83
CA SER A 163 6.19 13.35 -3.94
C SER A 163 6.76 13.05 -5.34
N ALA A 164 8.08 12.99 -5.48
CA ALA A 164 8.73 12.69 -6.75
C ALA A 164 8.58 11.20 -7.09
N MET A 165 7.78 10.93 -8.11
CA MET A 165 7.54 9.59 -8.68
C MET A 165 7.98 9.56 -10.15
N ASN A 166 8.26 8.37 -10.66
CA ASN A 166 8.62 8.19 -12.08
C ASN A 166 7.42 8.36 -13.04
N GLN A 167 6.22 7.95 -12.65
CA GLN A 167 5.01 8.06 -13.49
C GLN A 167 3.70 8.16 -12.70
N GLY A 168 3.15 7.03 -12.27
CA GLY A 168 1.82 6.89 -11.71
C GLY A 168 1.78 7.25 -10.24
N ALA A 169 0.91 6.59 -9.49
CA ALA A 169 0.69 6.87 -8.08
C ALA A 169 0.96 5.65 -7.21
N ILE A 170 1.69 5.84 -6.11
CA ILE A 170 1.84 4.83 -5.06
C ILE A 170 0.74 5.03 -4.02
N HIS A 171 -0.02 3.97 -3.75
CA HIS A 171 -1.06 3.94 -2.72
C HIS A 171 -0.63 3.02 -1.57
N ILE A 172 -0.62 3.57 -0.36
CA ILE A 172 -0.26 2.86 0.86
C ILE A 172 -1.51 2.63 1.70
N PHE A 173 -1.86 1.37 1.93
CA PHE A 173 -2.97 1.00 2.83
C PHE A 173 -2.47 0.81 4.26
N ALA A 174 -1.28 0.23 4.43
CA ALA A 174 -0.68 0.02 5.75
C ALA A 174 0.85 -0.04 5.67
N PHE A 175 1.50 0.08 6.81
CA PHE A 175 2.93 -0.17 6.97
C PHE A 175 3.20 -0.80 8.34
N THR A 176 4.38 -1.40 8.49
CA THR A 176 4.85 -1.94 9.77
C THR A 176 6.33 -1.67 9.96
N ILE A 177 6.72 -1.46 11.22
CA ILE A 177 8.09 -1.20 11.66
C ILE A 177 8.42 -2.27 12.70
N ALA A 178 9.35 -3.16 12.40
CA ALA A 178 9.68 -4.34 13.21
C ALA A 178 11.18 -4.62 13.27
#